data_AF-A0A1Q8ERA7-F1
#
_entry.id   AF-A0A1Q8ERA7-F1
#
_cell.length_a   1.000
_cell.length_b   1.000
_cell.length_c   1.000
_cell.angle_alpha   90.00
_cell.angle_beta   90.00
_cell.angle_gamma   90.00
#
_symmetry.space_group_name_H-M   'P 1'
#
loop_
_entity.id
_entity.type
_entity.pdbx_description
1 polymer ?
#
loop_
_entity_poly.entity_id
_entity_poly.type
_entity_poly.pdbx_seq_one_letter_code
_entity_poly.pdbx_strand_id
1 'polypeptide(L)'
;MNVSRQVGPVLFVLVVDSHQARVDAQVSMGGAGLTGLSMTADAPTADFDLASDGQRVRGSLGAFFCAPPNASHLLADFNIEGDQQPAQAYRGDLIRWQSPVTSVIARYRQPLLPDLQVTVELLDPYKPDNSNALTAQVSFYYASDLIDRYTLMATATPVTLRESSVGPVRIQGGALAFRPATQEQQGQLSLDGTFQSGQNPPNHYAGSIADWSWIRGRADNCRG
;
A
#
# COMPACT_ATOMS: atom_id res chain seq x y z
N MET A 1 -12.48 -1.11 -0.87
CA MET A 1 -13.78 -1.79 -0.62
C MET A 1 -14.26 -1.43 0.78
N ASN A 2 -15.56 -1.19 0.98
CA ASN A 2 -16.14 -0.89 2.30
C ASN A 2 -17.24 -1.91 2.63
N VAL A 3 -17.21 -2.50 3.83
CA VAL A 3 -18.16 -3.52 4.28
C VAL A 3 -18.51 -3.31 5.74
N SER A 4 -19.81 -3.41 6.05
CA SER A 4 -20.31 -3.46 7.43
C SER A 4 -20.75 -4.88 7.80
N ARG A 5 -20.38 -5.34 8.99
CA ARG A 5 -20.76 -6.65 9.54
C ARG A 5 -21.23 -6.52 10.99
N GLN A 6 -22.44 -6.99 11.24
CA GLN A 6 -22.96 -7.14 12.60
C GLN A 6 -22.71 -8.57 13.08
N VAL A 7 -22.08 -8.72 14.24
CA VAL A 7 -21.87 -10.01 14.92
C VAL A 7 -22.32 -9.86 16.37
N GLY A 8 -23.47 -10.44 16.70
CA GLY A 8 -24.10 -10.22 18.00
C GLY A 8 -24.35 -8.72 18.24
N PRO A 9 -23.92 -8.15 19.38
CA PRO A 9 -24.11 -6.72 19.70
C PRO A 9 -23.05 -5.81 19.03
N VAL A 10 -22.06 -6.37 18.34
CA VAL A 10 -20.91 -5.64 17.79
C VAL A 10 -21.10 -5.36 16.31
N LEU A 11 -20.92 -4.10 15.92
CA LEU A 11 -20.86 -3.65 14.54
C LEU A 11 -19.41 -3.37 14.15
N PHE A 12 -18.96 -4.03 13.08
CA PHE A 12 -17.69 -3.77 12.41
C PHE A 12 -17.94 -3.00 11.11
N VAL A 13 -17.24 -1.89 10.91
CA VAL A 13 -17.17 -1.18 9.62
C VAL A 13 -15.73 -1.29 9.12
N LEU A 14 -15.55 -1.93 7.96
CA LEU A 14 -14.27 -2.36 7.44
C LEU A 14 -13.98 -1.67 6.10
N VAL A 15 -12.81 -1.03 5.99
CA VAL A 15 -12.33 -0.41 4.75
C VAL A 15 -11.04 -1.09 4.33
N VAL A 16 -11.10 -1.80 3.19
CA VAL A 16 -9.94 -2.45 2.57
C VAL A 16 -9.37 -1.52 1.50
N ASP A 17 -8.13 -1.10 1.70
CA ASP A 17 -7.29 -0.47 0.67
C ASP A 17 -6.47 -1.56 -0.03
N SER A 18 -6.95 -1.92 -1.22
CA SER A 18 -6.30 -2.92 -2.07
C SER A 18 -5.04 -2.42 -2.75
N HIS A 19 -4.70 -1.14 -2.70
CA HIS A 19 -3.43 -0.62 -3.25
C HIS A 19 -2.29 -0.74 -2.24
N GLN A 20 -2.59 -0.57 -0.95
CA GLN A 20 -1.58 -0.54 0.11
C GLN A 20 -1.52 -1.85 0.93
N ALA A 21 -2.39 -2.82 0.64
CA ALA A 21 -2.61 -3.99 1.50
C ALA A 21 -2.85 -3.56 2.96
N ARG A 22 -3.87 -2.72 3.15
CA ARG A 22 -4.29 -2.18 4.44
C ARG A 22 -5.77 -2.44 4.67
N VAL A 23 -6.12 -2.78 5.90
CA VAL A 23 -7.51 -2.89 6.35
C VAL A 23 -7.69 -1.99 7.57
N ASP A 24 -8.57 -1.01 7.44
CA ASP A 24 -9.01 -0.18 8.56
C ASP A 24 -10.34 -0.71 9.09
N ALA A 25 -10.48 -0.74 10.41
CA ALA A 25 -11.68 -1.17 11.09
C ALA A 25 -12.17 -0.10 12.07
N GLN A 26 -13.49 0.03 12.15
CA GLN A 26 -14.20 0.66 13.24
C GLN A 26 -15.06 -0.40 13.91
N VAL A 27 -15.03 -0.44 15.22
CA VAL A 27 -15.77 -1.41 16.03
C VAL A 27 -16.68 -0.63 16.95
N SER A 28 -17.97 -0.97 17.03
CA SER A 28 -18.92 -0.29 17.90
C SER A 28 -19.89 -1.27 18.54
N MET A 29 -20.36 -0.92 19.72
CA MET A 29 -21.35 -1.67 20.49
C MET A 29 -22.14 -0.66 21.34
N GLY A 30 -23.47 -0.60 21.13
CA GLY A 30 -24.31 0.38 21.82
C GLY A 30 -23.81 1.82 21.61
N GLY A 31 -23.57 2.54 22.70
CA GLY A 31 -23.00 3.90 22.67
C GLY A 31 -21.47 3.96 22.59
N ALA A 32 -20.77 2.83 22.67
CA ALA A 32 -19.31 2.76 22.62
C ALA A 32 -18.80 2.50 21.20
N GLY A 33 -17.70 3.16 20.83
CA GLY A 33 -17.05 2.98 19.53
C GLY A 33 -15.54 3.15 19.63
N LEU A 34 -14.83 2.33 18.85
CA LEU A 34 -13.39 2.38 18.67
C LEU A 34 -13.09 2.55 17.18
N THR A 35 -12.29 3.56 16.86
CA THR A 35 -11.88 3.89 15.48
C THR A 35 -10.36 3.87 15.37
N GLY A 36 -9.85 3.80 14.14
CA GLY A 36 -8.40 3.89 13.90
C GLY A 36 -7.65 2.58 14.08
N LEU A 37 -8.34 1.45 14.19
CA LEU A 37 -7.72 0.14 14.08
C LEU A 37 -7.27 -0.04 12.63
N SER A 38 -5.96 -0.08 12.40
CA SER A 38 -5.36 -0.24 11.07
C SER A 38 -4.45 -1.44 11.07
N MET A 39 -4.70 -2.37 10.16
CA MET A 39 -3.91 -3.59 10.00
C MET A 39 -3.23 -3.57 8.64
N THR A 40 -1.94 -3.92 8.63
CA THR A 40 -1.09 -4.04 7.44
C THR A 40 -0.38 -5.38 7.46
N ALA A 41 0.35 -5.73 6.40
CA ALA A 41 1.15 -6.95 6.41
C ALA A 41 2.20 -6.98 7.55
N ASP A 42 2.75 -5.83 7.94
CA ASP A 42 3.78 -5.71 8.98
C ASP A 42 3.19 -5.63 10.40
N ALA A 43 1.95 -5.15 10.51
CA ALA A 43 1.18 -5.10 11.75
C ALA A 43 -0.21 -5.70 11.50
N PRO A 44 -0.34 -7.04 11.40
CA PRO A 44 -1.55 -7.68 10.91
C PRO A 44 -2.66 -7.79 11.96
N THR A 45 -2.40 -7.45 13.22
CA THR A 45 -3.35 -7.64 14.32
C THR A 45 -3.71 -6.32 14.98
N ALA A 46 -4.96 -6.19 15.41
CA ALA A 46 -5.42 -5.06 16.21
C ALA A 46 -6.34 -5.54 17.34
N ASP A 47 -6.02 -5.17 18.58
CA ASP A 47 -6.84 -5.50 19.74
C ASP A 47 -7.94 -4.46 19.95
N PHE A 48 -9.07 -4.88 20.52
CA PHE A 48 -10.15 -3.99 20.91
C PHE A 48 -10.81 -4.43 22.21
N ASP A 49 -11.32 -3.44 22.94
CA ASP A 49 -12.03 -3.61 24.21
C ASP A 49 -13.09 -2.52 24.30
N LEU A 50 -14.35 -2.92 24.29
CA LEU A 50 -15.52 -2.05 24.32
C LEU A 50 -16.39 -2.42 25.52
N ALA A 51 -16.94 -1.42 26.21
CA ALA A 51 -17.93 -1.62 27.25
C ALA A 51 -19.10 -0.65 27.05
N SER A 52 -20.33 -1.17 27.03
CA SER A 52 -21.57 -0.40 26.92
C SER A 52 -22.69 -1.18 27.62
N ASP A 53 -23.54 -0.48 28.35
CA ASP A 53 -24.82 -1.01 28.85
C ASP A 53 -24.72 -2.35 29.63
N GLY A 54 -23.69 -2.49 30.49
CA GLY A 54 -23.47 -3.72 31.28
C GLY A 54 -22.93 -4.91 30.48
N GLN A 55 -22.49 -4.66 29.23
CA GLN A 55 -21.79 -5.64 28.39
C GLN A 55 -20.36 -5.16 28.13
N ARG A 56 -19.45 -6.12 28.02
CA ARG A 56 -18.07 -5.90 27.60
C ARG A 56 -17.72 -6.84 26.46
N VAL A 57 -17.02 -6.32 25.47
CA VAL A 57 -16.49 -7.10 24.36
C VAL A 57 -15.00 -6.87 24.26
N ARG A 58 -14.23 -7.95 24.35
CA ARG A 58 -12.77 -7.90 24.25
C ARG A 58 -12.25 -8.97 23.31
N GLY A 59 -11.34 -8.59 22.44
CA GLY A 59 -10.69 -9.52 21.52
C GLY A 59 -9.75 -8.83 20.56
N SER A 60 -9.53 -9.48 19.42
CA SER A 60 -8.61 -9.02 18.40
C SER A 60 -9.16 -9.26 16.98
N LEU A 61 -8.64 -8.47 16.07
CA LEU A 61 -8.77 -8.61 14.64
C LEU A 61 -7.43 -9.10 14.09
N GLY A 62 -7.47 -10.07 13.17
CA GLY A 62 -6.30 -10.57 12.45
C GLY A 62 -6.52 -10.47 10.94
N ALA A 63 -5.73 -9.62 10.27
CA ALA A 63 -5.74 -9.44 8.83
C ALA A 63 -4.71 -10.37 8.17
N PHE A 64 -5.22 -11.30 7.38
CA PHE A 64 -4.43 -12.28 6.63
C PHE A 64 -4.33 -11.83 5.18
N PHE A 65 -3.16 -11.27 4.91
CA PHE A 65 -2.73 -10.75 3.64
C PHE A 65 -2.16 -11.91 2.80
N CYS A 66 -2.91 -12.36 1.80
CA CYS A 66 -2.65 -13.55 0.98
C CYS A 66 -2.34 -13.23 -0.49
N ALA A 67 -1.31 -13.86 -1.07
CA ALA A 67 -0.97 -13.70 -2.48
C ALA A 67 -2.03 -14.34 -3.39
N PRO A 68 -2.40 -13.69 -4.52
CA PRO A 68 -3.23 -14.35 -5.53
C PRO A 68 -2.63 -15.69 -6.00
N PRO A 69 -3.47 -16.73 -6.23
CA PRO A 69 -4.93 -16.69 -6.28
C PRO A 69 -5.64 -16.83 -4.92
N ASN A 70 -4.90 -16.96 -3.80
CA ASN A 70 -5.52 -17.15 -2.49
C ASN A 70 -6.29 -15.90 -2.03
N ALA A 71 -7.45 -16.11 -1.41
CA ALA A 71 -8.24 -15.02 -0.84
C ALA A 71 -7.62 -14.56 0.49
N SER A 72 -7.38 -13.26 0.60
CA SER A 72 -7.08 -12.61 1.86
C SER A 72 -8.34 -12.52 2.71
N HIS A 73 -8.19 -12.44 4.03
CA HIS A 73 -9.33 -12.45 4.94
C HIS A 73 -9.04 -11.68 6.23
N LEU A 74 -10.10 -11.21 6.88
CA LEU A 74 -10.03 -10.59 8.20
C LEU A 74 -10.81 -11.46 9.17
N LEU A 75 -10.11 -12.02 10.14
CA LEU A 75 -10.67 -12.83 11.22
C LEU A 75 -10.92 -11.95 12.43
N ALA A 76 -12.04 -12.16 13.11
CA ALA A 76 -12.29 -11.64 14.44
C ALA A 76 -12.31 -12.79 15.44
N ASP A 77 -11.67 -12.60 16.60
CA ASP A 77 -11.67 -13.51 17.73
C ASP A 77 -11.92 -12.69 19.00
N PHE A 78 -13.09 -12.82 19.61
CA PHE A 78 -13.48 -12.02 20.77
C PHE A 78 -14.48 -12.73 21.68
N ASN A 79 -14.53 -12.27 22.93
CA ASN A 79 -15.53 -12.69 23.91
C ASN A 79 -16.48 -11.54 24.21
N ILE A 80 -17.76 -11.88 24.37
CA ILE A 80 -18.83 -11.01 24.86
C ILE A 80 -19.14 -11.44 26.29
N GLU A 81 -18.92 -10.55 27.24
CA GLU A 81 -19.22 -10.72 28.65
C GLU A 81 -20.42 -9.84 29.01
N GLY A 82 -21.35 -10.34 29.82
CA GLY A 82 -22.48 -9.56 30.33
C GLY A 82 -22.78 -9.93 31.78
N ASP A 83 -23.39 -9.00 32.52
CA ASP A 83 -23.60 -9.11 33.98
C ASP A 83 -24.38 -10.34 34.46
N GLN A 84 -25.09 -11.05 33.57
CA GLN A 84 -25.92 -12.22 33.92
C GLN A 84 -25.93 -13.36 32.89
N GLN A 85 -25.01 -13.37 31.92
CA GLN A 85 -24.94 -14.42 30.90
C GLN A 85 -23.54 -15.01 30.80
N PRO A 86 -23.41 -16.33 30.53
CA PRO A 86 -22.10 -16.93 30.24
C PRO A 86 -21.46 -16.23 29.04
N ALA A 87 -20.14 -16.02 29.13
CA ALA A 87 -19.40 -15.34 28.08
C ALA A 87 -19.59 -16.07 26.74
N GLN A 88 -19.95 -15.31 25.69
CA GLN A 88 -20.09 -15.84 24.34
C GLN A 88 -18.82 -15.54 23.56
N ALA A 89 -18.14 -16.58 23.08
CA ALA A 89 -16.99 -16.44 22.21
C ALA A 89 -17.44 -16.40 20.74
N TYR A 90 -16.85 -15.51 19.96
CA TYR A 90 -16.95 -15.49 18.51
C TYR A 90 -15.56 -15.66 17.90
N ARG A 91 -15.45 -16.58 16.94
CA ARG A 91 -14.29 -16.70 16.08
C ARG A 91 -14.74 -16.95 14.64
N GLY A 92 -14.38 -16.05 13.73
CA GLY A 92 -14.76 -16.20 12.32
C GLY A 92 -14.30 -15.07 11.42
N ASP A 93 -14.39 -15.32 10.11
CA ASP A 93 -14.08 -14.32 9.09
C ASP A 93 -15.18 -13.26 9.01
N LEU A 94 -14.78 -11.99 9.08
CA LEU A 94 -15.68 -10.86 8.82
C LEU A 94 -15.80 -10.56 7.31
N ILE A 95 -14.69 -10.73 6.58
CA ILE A 95 -14.60 -10.43 5.16
C ILE A 95 -13.49 -11.22 4.49
N ARG A 96 -13.66 -11.48 3.18
CA ARG A 96 -12.64 -12.01 2.28
C ARG A 96 -12.47 -11.10 1.07
N TRP A 97 -11.26 -10.99 0.54
CA TRP A 97 -10.96 -10.21 -0.66
C TRP A 97 -9.79 -10.80 -1.43
N GLN A 98 -9.62 -10.39 -2.69
CA GLN A 98 -8.42 -10.67 -3.46
C GLN A 98 -7.40 -9.56 -3.20
N SER A 99 -6.25 -9.88 -2.62
CA SER A 99 -5.14 -8.91 -2.54
C SER A 99 -4.57 -8.63 -3.93
N PRO A 100 -3.95 -7.45 -4.14
CA PRO A 100 -3.32 -7.15 -5.41
C PRO A 100 -2.10 -8.05 -5.64
N VAL A 101 -1.69 -8.21 -6.89
CA VAL A 101 -0.45 -8.93 -7.23
C VAL A 101 0.80 -8.16 -6.75
N THR A 102 0.70 -6.83 -6.70
CA THR A 102 1.72 -5.91 -6.18
C THR A 102 1.07 -4.84 -5.31
N SER A 103 1.70 -4.45 -4.21
CA SER A 103 1.22 -3.36 -3.34
C SER A 103 2.14 -2.15 -3.44
N VAL A 104 1.58 -0.95 -3.45
CA VAL A 104 2.34 0.29 -3.37
C VAL A 104 2.76 0.50 -1.92
N ILE A 105 4.06 0.45 -1.65
CA ILE A 105 4.61 0.60 -0.30
C ILE A 105 5.14 2.00 -0.03
N ALA A 106 5.48 2.74 -1.09
CA ALA A 106 5.86 4.14 -1.02
C ALA A 106 5.54 4.85 -2.33
N ARG A 107 5.19 6.13 -2.23
CA ARG A 107 4.94 6.99 -3.39
C ARG A 107 5.72 8.30 -3.23
N TYR A 108 6.48 8.64 -4.25
CA TYR A 108 7.26 9.87 -4.34
C TYR A 108 6.76 10.70 -5.52
N ARG A 109 6.82 12.02 -5.36
CA ARG A 109 6.47 12.97 -6.41
C ARG A 109 7.57 14.01 -6.50
N GLN A 110 8.15 14.17 -7.69
CA GLN A 110 9.19 15.15 -7.96
C GLN A 110 8.76 16.02 -9.14
N PRO A 111 8.59 17.34 -8.95
CA PRO A 111 8.42 18.25 -10.08
C PRO A 111 9.73 18.34 -10.88
N LEU A 112 9.62 18.27 -12.21
CA LEU A 112 10.73 18.39 -13.16
C LEU A 112 10.68 19.72 -13.91
N LEU A 113 9.47 20.21 -14.17
CA LEU A 113 9.12 21.56 -14.62
C LEU A 113 7.87 22.01 -13.83
N PRO A 114 7.46 23.29 -13.85
CA PRO A 114 6.21 23.73 -13.22
C PRO A 114 4.96 22.96 -13.67
N ASP A 115 4.97 22.43 -14.89
CA ASP A 115 3.87 21.72 -15.53
C ASP A 115 4.14 20.21 -15.75
N LEU A 116 5.34 19.72 -15.40
CA LEU A 116 5.75 18.33 -15.54
C LEU A 116 6.19 17.75 -14.21
N GLN A 117 5.56 16.65 -13.79
CA GLN A 117 5.95 15.89 -12.60
C GLN A 117 6.26 14.44 -12.94
N VAL A 118 7.21 13.86 -12.20
CA VAL A 118 7.41 12.41 -12.15
C VAL A 118 6.85 11.87 -10.84
N THR A 119 6.10 10.78 -10.93
CA THR A 119 5.63 10.00 -9.79
C THR A 119 6.31 8.65 -9.79
N VAL A 120 6.87 8.27 -8.65
CA VAL A 120 7.50 6.97 -8.43
C VAL A 120 6.68 6.20 -7.42
N GLU A 121 6.28 4.99 -7.76
CA GLU A 121 5.62 4.06 -6.86
C GLU A 121 6.51 2.84 -6.67
N LEU A 122 6.93 2.59 -5.44
CA LEU A 122 7.62 1.36 -5.08
C LEU A 122 6.58 0.27 -4.89
N LEU A 123 6.74 -0.80 -5.66
CA LEU A 123 5.85 -1.94 -5.74
C LEU A 123 6.52 -3.14 -5.09
N ASP A 124 5.86 -3.69 -4.08
CA ASP A 124 6.23 -4.94 -3.44
C ASP A 124 5.36 -6.08 -4.00
N PRO A 125 5.93 -7.07 -4.70
CA PRO A 125 5.19 -8.23 -5.15
C PRO A 125 4.77 -9.08 -3.96
N TYR A 126 3.53 -9.55 -3.97
CA TYR A 126 2.98 -10.33 -2.87
C TYR A 126 3.52 -11.77 -2.79
N LYS A 127 4.35 -12.17 -3.77
CA LYS A 127 4.78 -13.56 -3.92
C LYS A 127 6.14 -13.76 -3.26
N PRO A 128 6.28 -14.74 -2.35
CA PRO A 128 7.56 -15.10 -1.73
C PRO A 128 8.47 -15.90 -2.67
N ASP A 129 8.39 -15.69 -4.00
CA ASP A 129 9.47 -16.26 -4.81
C ASP A 129 10.76 -15.51 -4.46
N ASN A 130 11.85 -16.27 -4.36
CA ASN A 130 13.16 -15.83 -3.88
C ASN A 130 13.77 -14.65 -4.67
N SER A 131 13.03 -14.04 -5.59
CA SER A 131 13.43 -12.86 -6.33
C SER A 131 13.32 -11.58 -5.50
N ASN A 132 12.34 -11.44 -4.58
CA ASN A 132 12.12 -10.26 -3.70
C ASN A 132 12.47 -8.90 -4.35
N ALA A 133 12.30 -8.79 -5.67
CA ALA A 133 12.88 -7.70 -6.41
C ALA A 133 11.87 -6.56 -6.38
N LEU A 134 12.08 -5.64 -5.43
CA LEU A 134 11.36 -4.39 -5.38
C LEU A 134 11.34 -3.78 -6.79
N THR A 135 10.14 -3.45 -7.25
CA THR A 135 9.91 -2.87 -8.56
C THR A 135 9.54 -1.40 -8.37
N ALA A 136 10.01 -0.49 -9.23
CA ALA A 136 9.52 0.88 -9.28
C ALA A 136 8.67 1.07 -10.54
N GLN A 137 7.47 1.61 -10.37
CA GLN A 137 6.72 2.21 -11.46
C GLN A 137 6.98 3.71 -11.49
N VAL A 138 7.49 4.19 -12.61
CA VAL A 138 7.82 5.60 -12.84
C VAL A 138 6.86 6.13 -13.89
N SER A 139 6.07 7.13 -13.55
CA SER A 139 5.07 7.73 -14.43
C SER A 139 5.30 9.23 -14.54
N PHE A 140 5.37 9.74 -15.78
CA PHE A 140 5.52 11.16 -16.07
C PHE A 140 4.16 11.76 -16.41
N TYR A 141 3.83 12.90 -15.81
CA TYR A 141 2.53 13.55 -15.98
C TYR A 141 2.67 15.01 -16.36
N TYR A 142 1.90 15.43 -17.36
CA TYR A 142 1.57 16.83 -17.62
C TYR A 142 0.18 17.10 -17.06
N ALA A 143 0.09 17.95 -16.02
CA ALA A 143 -1.12 18.08 -15.20
C ALA A 143 -1.64 16.71 -14.70
N SER A 144 -2.74 16.19 -15.27
CA SER A 144 -3.31 14.86 -14.99
C SER A 144 -3.06 13.83 -16.08
N ASP A 145 -2.50 14.23 -17.22
CA ASP A 145 -2.35 13.37 -18.39
C ASP A 145 -1.02 12.62 -18.33
N LEU A 146 -1.09 11.30 -18.45
CA LEU A 146 0.08 10.42 -18.47
C LEU A 146 0.83 10.59 -19.80
N ILE A 147 2.10 10.96 -19.73
CA ILE A 147 2.99 11.07 -20.90
C ILE A 147 3.59 9.72 -21.24
N ASP A 148 4.28 9.11 -20.28
CA ASP A 148 4.91 7.80 -20.43
C ASP A 148 5.09 7.14 -19.05
N ARG A 149 5.24 5.82 -19.06
CA ARG A 149 5.40 4.98 -17.88
C ARG A 149 6.47 3.92 -18.10
N TYR A 150 7.28 3.73 -17.07
CA TYR A 150 8.36 2.76 -17.01
C TYR A 150 8.23 1.88 -15.78
N THR A 151 8.59 0.60 -15.93
CA THR A 151 8.68 -0.35 -14.83
C THR A 151 10.14 -0.78 -14.71
N LEU A 152 10.75 -0.54 -13.55
CA LEU A 152 12.14 -0.87 -13.27
C LEU A 152 12.22 -1.93 -12.18
N MET A 153 13.16 -2.85 -12.32
CA MET A 153 13.46 -3.87 -11.32
C MET A 153 14.90 -3.72 -10.87
N ALA A 154 15.19 -4.10 -9.63
CA ALA A 154 16.53 -4.00 -9.03
C ALA A 154 17.67 -4.64 -9.84
N THR A 155 17.36 -5.66 -10.64
CA THR A 155 18.32 -6.40 -11.45
C THR A 155 18.42 -5.89 -12.89
N ALA A 156 17.61 -4.90 -13.27
CA ALA A 156 17.62 -4.34 -14.61
C ALA A 156 18.78 -3.35 -14.77
N THR A 157 19.34 -3.31 -15.99
CA THR A 157 20.23 -2.22 -16.40
C THR A 157 19.45 -0.90 -16.43
N PRO A 158 20.14 0.26 -16.38
CA PRO A 158 19.48 1.55 -16.53
C PRO A 158 18.54 1.57 -17.74
N VAL A 159 17.33 2.09 -17.54
CA VAL A 159 16.28 2.12 -18.55
C VAL A 159 16.34 3.46 -19.27
N THR A 160 16.58 3.43 -20.58
CA THR A 160 16.56 4.62 -21.42
C THR A 160 15.13 5.14 -21.59
N LEU A 161 14.95 6.44 -21.35
CA LEU A 161 13.70 7.13 -21.61
C LEU A 161 13.50 7.29 -23.12
N ARG A 162 12.31 6.95 -23.58
CA ARG A 162 11.85 7.22 -24.93
C ARG A 162 11.48 8.69 -25.06
N GLU A 163 11.71 9.23 -26.24
CA GLU A 163 11.12 10.51 -26.60
C GLU A 163 9.60 10.38 -26.62
N SER A 164 8.92 11.24 -25.88
CA SER A 164 7.46 11.21 -25.71
C SER A 164 6.93 12.60 -25.41
N SER A 165 5.67 12.86 -25.75
CA SER A 165 5.06 14.18 -25.55
C SER A 165 3.55 14.08 -25.35
N VAL A 166 3.01 14.95 -24.50
CA VAL A 166 1.58 15.20 -24.38
C VAL A 166 1.38 16.71 -24.30
N GLY A 167 0.48 17.23 -25.14
CA GLY A 167 0.26 18.67 -25.25
C GLY A 167 1.56 19.42 -25.55
N PRO A 168 1.89 20.49 -24.80
CA PRO A 168 3.10 21.28 -25.02
C PRO A 168 4.36 20.70 -24.35
N VAL A 169 4.25 19.58 -23.61
CA VAL A 169 5.37 19.00 -22.84
C VAL A 169 5.99 17.82 -23.57
N ARG A 170 7.32 17.79 -23.62
CA ARG A 170 8.11 16.73 -24.26
C ARG A 170 9.25 16.25 -23.38
N ILE A 171 9.38 14.94 -23.28
CA ILE A 171 10.55 14.22 -22.78
C ILE A 171 11.46 13.99 -23.99
N GLN A 172 12.68 14.54 -23.96
CA GLN A 172 13.66 14.44 -25.05
C GLN A 172 14.55 13.20 -24.95
N GLY A 173 14.41 12.43 -23.88
CA GLY A 173 15.24 11.26 -23.58
C GLY A 173 15.94 11.40 -22.23
N GLY A 174 16.73 10.38 -21.89
CA GLY A 174 17.39 10.25 -20.60
C GLY A 174 17.53 8.80 -20.16
N ALA A 175 17.87 8.59 -18.90
CA ALA A 175 17.97 7.28 -18.28
C ALA A 175 17.43 7.28 -16.85
N LEU A 176 16.82 6.17 -16.48
CA LEU A 176 16.42 5.83 -15.12
C LEU A 176 17.35 4.76 -14.58
N ALA A 177 17.97 5.01 -13.44
CA ALA A 177 18.86 4.06 -12.76
C ALA A 177 18.26 3.67 -11.41
N PHE A 178 17.96 2.38 -11.25
CA PHE A 178 17.42 1.83 -10.01
C PHE A 178 18.55 1.17 -9.21
N ARG A 179 18.74 1.61 -7.96
CA ARG A 179 19.65 0.99 -7.00
C ARG A 179 18.82 0.43 -5.82
N PRO A 180 18.84 -0.87 -5.56
CA PRO A 180 18.11 -1.45 -4.44
C PRO A 180 18.68 -0.98 -3.10
N ALA A 181 17.82 -0.94 -2.08
CA ALA A 181 18.24 -0.73 -0.69
C ALA A 181 18.85 -2.01 -0.12
N THR A 182 19.85 -1.88 0.75
CA THR A 182 20.42 -2.95 1.57
C THR A 182 20.35 -2.56 3.05
N GLN A 183 20.58 -3.49 3.97
CA GLN A 183 20.61 -3.17 5.41
C GLN A 183 21.58 -2.02 5.76
N GLU A 184 22.60 -1.81 4.92
CA GLU A 184 23.67 -0.83 5.14
C GLU A 184 23.52 0.42 4.27
N GLN A 185 22.69 0.40 3.22
CA GLN A 185 22.58 1.49 2.25
C GLN A 185 21.13 1.76 1.81
N GLN A 186 20.78 3.04 1.70
CA GLN A 186 19.51 3.46 1.12
C GLN A 186 19.41 3.12 -0.37
N GLY A 187 18.24 2.61 -0.76
CA GLY A 187 17.84 2.44 -2.14
C GLY A 187 17.54 3.78 -2.76
N GLN A 188 17.74 3.87 -4.07
CA GLN A 188 17.62 5.11 -4.82
C GLN A 188 17.15 4.84 -6.24
N LEU A 189 16.27 5.69 -6.74
CA LEU A 189 15.94 5.78 -8.15
C LEU A 189 16.41 7.14 -8.65
N SER A 190 17.38 7.13 -9.56
CA SER A 190 17.92 8.34 -10.17
C SER A 190 17.37 8.55 -11.57
N LEU A 191 17.18 9.81 -11.92
CA LEU A 191 16.77 10.27 -13.23
C LEU A 191 17.85 11.21 -13.77
N ASP A 192 18.30 10.94 -14.98
CA ASP A 192 19.06 11.86 -15.80
C ASP A 192 18.28 12.07 -17.10
N GLY A 193 17.72 13.25 -17.36
CA GLY A 193 16.85 13.47 -18.50
C GLY A 193 16.63 14.92 -18.86
N THR A 194 16.22 15.15 -20.12
CA THR A 194 15.94 16.49 -20.65
C THR A 194 14.46 16.65 -20.94
N PHE A 195 13.89 17.75 -20.45
CA PHE A 195 12.47 18.05 -20.51
C PHE A 195 12.24 19.42 -21.13
N GLN A 196 11.19 19.52 -21.94
CA GLN A 196 10.79 20.77 -22.58
C GLN A 196 9.30 21.00 -22.40
N SER A 197 8.93 22.27 -22.28
CA SER A 197 7.54 22.73 -22.28
C SER A 197 7.41 23.91 -23.24
N GLY A 198 6.25 24.05 -23.87
CA GLY A 198 5.92 25.25 -24.65
C GLY A 198 5.83 26.53 -23.82
N GLN A 199 5.71 26.44 -22.49
CA GLN A 199 5.56 27.59 -21.59
C GLN A 199 6.77 27.80 -20.67
N ASN A 200 7.64 26.80 -20.50
CA ASN A 200 8.79 26.87 -19.61
C ASN A 200 10.10 26.58 -20.36
N PRO A 201 11.22 27.21 -19.97
CA PRO A 201 12.53 26.90 -20.56
C PRO A 201 12.86 25.41 -20.46
N PRO A 202 13.57 24.84 -21.46
CA PRO A 202 14.10 23.49 -21.35
C PRO A 202 14.89 23.29 -20.06
N ASN A 203 14.68 22.15 -19.40
CA ASN A 203 15.39 21.78 -18.18
C ASN A 203 16.07 20.42 -18.33
N HIS A 204 17.32 20.34 -17.88
CA HIS A 204 18.03 19.08 -17.71
C HIS A 204 18.01 18.74 -16.21
N TYR A 205 17.46 17.57 -15.87
CA TYR A 205 17.43 17.07 -14.50
C TYR A 205 18.43 15.92 -14.37
N ALA A 206 19.29 15.99 -13.36
CA ALA A 206 20.16 14.89 -12.97
C ALA A 206 20.16 14.75 -11.45
N GLY A 207 19.52 13.71 -10.92
CA GLY A 207 19.43 13.50 -9.48
C GLY A 207 18.52 12.35 -9.05
N SER A 208 18.40 12.17 -7.73
CA SER A 208 17.44 11.22 -7.15
C SER A 208 16.00 11.71 -7.34
N ILE A 209 15.08 10.83 -7.68
CA ILE A 209 13.63 11.08 -7.72
C ILE A 209 12.86 10.24 -6.70
N ALA A 210 13.54 9.31 -6.03
CA ALA A 210 13.04 8.56 -4.89
C ALA A 210 14.21 7.94 -4.12
N ASP A 211 14.15 8.00 -2.79
CA ASP A 211 15.10 7.34 -1.89
C ASP A 211 14.31 6.56 -0.82
N TRP A 212 14.76 5.37 -0.45
CA TRP A 212 14.09 4.53 0.54
C TRP A 212 15.05 3.71 1.40
N SER A 213 14.64 3.40 2.63
CA SER A 213 15.36 2.47 3.50
C SER A 213 15.19 1.03 3.06
N TRP A 214 16.01 0.11 3.57
CA TRP A 214 15.80 -1.32 3.35
C TRP A 214 14.44 -1.77 3.86
N ILE A 215 13.70 -2.46 3.01
CA ILE A 215 12.40 -3.03 3.32
C ILE A 215 12.58 -4.55 3.27
N ARG A 216 12.34 -5.20 4.40
CA ARG A 216 12.30 -6.66 4.44
C ARG A 216 11.07 -7.09 3.63
N GLY A 217 11.25 -8.00 2.68
CA GLY A 217 10.13 -8.53 1.89
C GLY A 217 9.02 -9.07 2.80
N ARG A 218 7.76 -8.81 2.43
CA ARG A 218 6.59 -9.27 3.19
C ARG A 218 6.48 -10.79 3.08
N ALA A 219 6.27 -11.45 4.21
CA ALA A 219 5.94 -12.87 4.21
C ALA A 219 4.46 -13.05 3.86
N ASP A 220 4.15 -14.11 3.11
CA ASP A 220 2.78 -14.60 3.00
C ASP A 220 2.32 -15.07 4.38
N ASN A 221 1.27 -14.43 4.91
CA ASN A 221 0.72 -14.76 6.22
C ASN A 221 -0.50 -15.67 6.11
N CYS A 222 -0.81 -16.29 4.95
CA CYS A 222 -1.97 -17.18 4.75
C CYS A 222 -2.07 -18.39 5.71
N ARG A 223 -1.07 -18.65 6.55
CA ARG A 223 -1.13 -19.71 7.57
C ARG A 223 -1.51 -19.10 8.93
N GLY A 224 -2.81 -18.90 9.12
CA GLY A 224 -3.45 -18.70 10.42
C GLY A 224 -4.02 -19.99 10.98
#